data_AF-S5MR10-F1
#
_entry.id   AF-S5MR10-F1
#
_cell.length_a   1.000
_cell.length_b   1.000
_cell.length_c   1.000
_cell.angle_alpha   90.00
_cell.angle_beta   90.00
_cell.angle_gamma   90.00
#
_symmetry.space_group_name_H-M   'P 1'
#
loop_
_entity.id
_entity.type
_entity.pdbx_description
1 polymer ?
#
loop_
_entity_poly.entity_id
_entity_poly.type
_entity_poly.pdbx_seq_one_letter_code
_entity_poly.pdbx_strand_id
1 'polypeptide(L)'
;MLQRRDDPDFWQSVTGSIEEGETALQAAVREVKEEVTIDIAAEQLTLIDCQRTVDFEIFSHLRHRYAPGVTHNTESWFCLALPHERRVIFTEHLTYQWLDAPAAAALTKSWSNRQAIEEFVINVA
;
A
#
# COMPACT_ATOMS: atom_id res chain seq x y z
N MET A 1 9.28 0.27 -0.44
CA MET A 1 8.76 -0.34 0.81
C MET A 1 8.85 0.66 1.95
N LEU A 2 7.82 0.76 2.78
CA LEU A 2 7.65 1.65 3.92
C LEU A 2 7.57 0.82 5.21
N GLN A 3 8.27 1.23 6.27
CA GLN A 3 8.29 0.52 7.56
C GLN A 3 7.21 1.06 8.49
N ARG A 4 6.28 0.20 8.94
CA ARG A 4 5.18 0.62 9.83
C ARG A 4 5.68 1.07 11.20
N ARG A 5 4.91 1.96 11.84
CA ARG A 5 5.19 2.42 13.23
C ARG A 5 4.69 1.48 14.30
N ASP A 6 3.58 0.77 14.06
CA ASP A 6 2.93 -0.13 15.01
C ASP A 6 3.49 -1.57 14.98
N ASP A 7 4.13 -1.97 13.87
CA ASP A 7 4.95 -3.17 13.76
C ASP A 7 6.22 -2.85 12.94
N PRO A 8 7.36 -2.52 13.59
CA PRO A 8 8.60 -2.18 12.89
C PRO A 8 9.17 -3.30 12.00
N ASP A 9 8.77 -4.54 12.21
CA ASP A 9 9.18 -5.65 11.35
C ASP A 9 8.26 -5.76 10.10
N PHE A 10 7.19 -4.97 10.04
CA PHE A 10 6.24 -4.95 8.94
C PHE A 10 6.60 -3.86 7.93
N TRP A 11 6.96 -4.31 6.72
CA TRP A 11 7.20 -3.45 5.58
C TRP A 11 6.12 -3.61 4.53
N GLN A 12 5.73 -2.51 3.89
CA GLN A 12 4.64 -2.53 2.91
C GLN A 12 4.72 -1.42 1.85
N SER A 13 3.85 -1.52 0.86
CA SER A 13 3.39 -0.40 0.03
C SER A 13 2.41 0.49 0.80
N VAL A 14 2.03 1.64 0.23
CA VAL A 14 0.98 2.52 0.78
C VAL A 14 -0.33 1.75 0.96
N THR A 15 -0.98 1.88 2.12
CA THR A 15 -2.29 1.26 2.39
C THR A 15 -3.14 2.14 3.29
N GLY A 16 -4.43 2.19 3.06
CA GLY A 16 -5.34 2.87 3.95
C GLY A 16 -6.78 2.41 3.82
N SER A 17 -7.62 2.87 4.74
CA SER A 17 -9.05 2.57 4.73
C SER A 17 -9.78 3.47 3.74
N ILE A 18 -10.83 2.94 3.13
CA ILE A 18 -11.79 3.73 2.35
C ILE A 18 -12.73 4.40 3.34
N GLU A 19 -12.79 5.73 3.35
CA GLU A 19 -13.67 6.47 4.23
C GLU A 19 -15.13 6.49 3.74
N GLU A 20 -16.05 6.85 4.63
CA GLU A 20 -17.47 6.93 4.28
C GLU A 20 -17.71 7.99 3.18
N GLY A 21 -18.36 7.57 2.10
CA GLY A 21 -18.60 8.42 0.93
C GLY A 21 -17.42 8.54 -0.04
N GLU A 22 -16.31 7.84 0.22
CA GLU A 22 -15.14 7.77 -0.64
C GLU A 22 -15.17 6.54 -1.55
N THR A 23 -14.66 6.67 -2.78
CA THR A 23 -14.37 5.53 -3.66
C THR A 23 -12.97 4.98 -3.40
N ALA A 24 -12.71 3.72 -3.75
CA ALA A 24 -11.38 3.13 -3.60
C ALA A 24 -10.27 3.94 -4.30
N LEU A 25 -10.57 4.52 -5.47
CA LEU A 25 -9.62 5.38 -6.20
C LEU A 25 -9.34 6.69 -5.44
N GLN A 26 -10.37 7.32 -4.88
CA GLN A 26 -10.20 8.54 -4.07
C GLN A 26 -9.36 8.25 -2.83
N ALA A 27 -9.62 7.13 -2.14
CA ALA A 27 -8.84 6.69 -1.00
C ALA A 27 -7.38 6.47 -1.38
N ALA A 28 -7.12 5.74 -2.48
CA ALA A 28 -5.75 5.51 -2.95
C ALA A 28 -5.00 6.81 -3.27
N VAL A 29 -5.67 7.79 -3.89
CA VAL A 29 -5.06 9.12 -4.17
C VAL A 29 -4.78 9.88 -2.87
N ARG A 30 -5.72 9.88 -1.92
CA ARG A 30 -5.57 10.54 -0.62
C ARG A 30 -4.41 9.92 0.17
N GLU A 31 -4.39 8.60 0.30
CA GLU A 31 -3.35 7.88 1.06
C GLU A 31 -1.95 8.06 0.47
N VAL A 32 -1.80 8.06 -0.86
CA VAL A 32 -0.51 8.38 -1.50
C VAL A 32 -0.04 9.79 -1.14
N LYS A 33 -0.96 10.75 -1.09
CA LYS A 33 -0.63 12.12 -0.70
C LYS A 33 -0.30 12.24 0.78
N GLU A 34 -1.06 11.59 1.65
CA GLU A 34 -0.91 11.64 3.10
C GLU A 34 0.35 10.91 3.56
N GLU A 35 0.57 9.67 3.11
CA GLU A 35 1.65 8.81 3.60
C GLU A 35 3.02 9.13 2.99
N VAL A 36 3.08 9.54 1.72
CA VAL A 36 4.34 9.71 0.97
C VAL A 36 4.51 11.05 0.26
N THR A 37 3.60 12.01 0.50
CA THR A 37 3.66 13.38 -0.03
C THR A 37 3.78 13.45 -1.56
N ILE A 38 3.13 12.53 -2.28
CA ILE A 38 3.06 12.53 -3.74
C ILE A 38 1.68 13.00 -4.17
N ASP A 39 1.62 14.11 -4.91
CA ASP A 39 0.36 14.62 -5.46
C ASP A 39 0.21 14.16 -6.91
N ILE A 40 -0.52 13.06 -7.11
CA ILE A 40 -0.68 12.39 -8.40
C ILE A 40 -1.19 13.36 -9.47
N ALA A 41 -2.17 14.21 -9.13
CA ALA A 41 -2.77 15.15 -10.07
C ALA A 41 -1.83 16.30 -10.41
N ALA A 42 -1.16 16.88 -9.40
CA ALA A 42 -0.22 17.97 -9.62
C ALA A 42 1.02 17.51 -10.42
N GLU A 43 1.45 16.27 -10.22
CA GLU A 43 2.59 15.67 -10.91
C GLU A 43 2.23 15.02 -12.25
N GLN A 44 0.95 15.01 -12.66
CA GLN A 44 0.46 14.37 -13.89
C GLN A 44 0.84 12.88 -13.97
N LEU A 45 0.82 12.20 -12.82
CA LEU A 45 1.05 10.77 -12.73
C LEU A 45 -0.25 10.01 -12.98
N THR A 46 -0.13 8.76 -13.43
CA THR A 46 -1.27 7.88 -13.65
C THR A 46 -1.33 6.83 -12.55
N LEU A 47 -2.40 6.85 -11.77
CA LEU A 47 -2.75 5.77 -10.86
C LEU A 47 -3.61 4.75 -11.61
N ILE A 48 -3.12 3.51 -11.70
CA ILE A 48 -3.75 2.43 -12.44
C ILE A 48 -4.56 1.57 -11.46
N ASP A 49 -5.84 1.40 -11.73
CA ASP A 49 -6.67 0.39 -11.05
C ASP A 49 -6.29 -1.00 -11.57
N CYS A 50 -5.81 -1.86 -10.68
CA CYS A 50 -5.40 -3.23 -11.02
C CYS A 50 -6.59 -4.16 -11.27
N GLN A 51 -7.82 -3.72 -10.98
CA GLN A 51 -9.05 -4.52 -11.03
C GLN A 51 -8.93 -5.83 -10.24
N ARG A 52 -8.21 -5.76 -9.12
CA ARG A 52 -8.04 -6.85 -8.16
C ARG A 52 -8.61 -6.43 -6.83
N THR A 53 -9.36 -7.32 -6.22
CA THR A 53 -9.83 -7.19 -4.84
C THR A 53 -9.67 -8.53 -4.16
N VAL A 54 -9.11 -8.51 -2.95
CA VAL A 54 -8.85 -9.71 -2.15
C VAL A 54 -9.38 -9.53 -0.73
N ASP A 55 -9.75 -10.64 -0.10
CA ASP A 55 -10.13 -10.69 1.30
C ASP A 55 -9.07 -11.47 2.08
N PHE A 56 -8.65 -10.95 3.22
CA PHE A 56 -7.71 -11.64 4.10
C PHE A 56 -8.06 -11.49 5.57
N GLU A 57 -7.66 -12.48 6.35
CA GLU A 57 -7.73 -12.38 7.81
C GLU A 57 -6.76 -11.32 8.31
N ILE A 58 -7.27 -10.40 9.12
CA ILE A 58 -6.47 -9.34 9.75
C ILE A 58 -5.52 -9.98 10.75
N PHE A 59 -4.25 -9.59 10.71
CA PHE A 59 -3.24 -10.02 11.69
C PHE A 59 -3.76 -9.81 13.11
N SER A 60 -3.71 -10.86 13.93
CA SER A 60 -4.31 -10.88 15.27
C SER A 60 -3.89 -9.68 16.13
N HIS A 61 -2.61 -9.29 16.07
CA HIS A 61 -2.07 -8.15 16.81
C HIS A 61 -2.53 -6.77 16.27
N LEU A 62 -3.04 -6.68 15.02
CA LEU A 62 -3.57 -5.44 14.41
C LEU A 62 -5.11 -5.34 14.47
N ARG A 63 -5.81 -6.42 14.85
CA ARG A 63 -7.29 -6.44 14.93
C ARG A 63 -7.88 -5.42 15.88
N HIS A 64 -7.13 -5.00 16.90
CA HIS A 64 -7.58 -4.01 17.88
C HIS A 64 -7.90 -2.63 17.25
N ARG A 65 -7.43 -2.37 16.02
CA ARG A 65 -7.75 -1.15 15.26
C ARG A 65 -9.12 -1.19 14.59
N TYR A 66 -9.75 -2.37 14.52
CA TYR A 66 -11.03 -2.57 13.85
C TYR A 66 -12.16 -2.70 14.86
N ALA A 67 -13.40 -2.51 14.40
CA ALA A 67 -14.59 -2.65 15.23
C ALA A 67 -14.72 -4.07 15.82
N PRO A 68 -15.39 -4.24 16.98
CA PRO A 68 -15.57 -5.54 17.61
C PRO A 68 -16.19 -6.58 16.65
N GLY A 69 -15.55 -7.75 16.55
CA GLY A 69 -15.99 -8.86 15.69
C GLY A 69 -15.46 -8.83 14.25
N VAL A 70 -14.79 -7.75 13.83
CA VAL A 70 -14.16 -7.66 12.52
C VAL A 70 -12.87 -8.49 12.50
N THR A 71 -12.83 -9.48 11.60
CA THR A 71 -11.69 -10.41 11.47
C THR A 71 -11.07 -10.41 10.08
N HIS A 72 -11.77 -9.88 9.08
CA HIS A 72 -11.33 -9.86 7.69
C HIS A 72 -11.28 -8.42 7.17
N ASN A 73 -10.34 -8.17 6.26
CA ASN A 73 -10.21 -6.93 5.53
C ASN A 73 -10.30 -7.21 4.03
N THR A 74 -11.07 -6.39 3.33
CA THR A 74 -11.15 -6.37 1.87
C THR A 74 -10.19 -5.30 1.36
N GLU A 75 -9.34 -5.64 0.40
CA GLU A 75 -8.32 -4.74 -0.15
C GLU A 75 -8.44 -4.69 -1.67
N SER A 76 -8.53 -3.47 -2.22
CA SER A 76 -8.49 -3.20 -3.66
C SER A 76 -7.12 -2.66 -4.06
N TRP A 77 -6.56 -3.14 -5.17
CA TRP A 77 -5.18 -2.83 -5.56
C TRP A 77 -5.08 -1.74 -6.62
N PHE A 78 -4.09 -0.88 -6.43
CA PHE A 78 -3.71 0.17 -7.38
C PHE A 78 -2.19 0.16 -7.59
N CYS A 79 -1.76 0.58 -8.78
CA CYS A 79 -0.36 0.70 -9.15
C CYS A 79 -0.03 2.14 -9.56
N LEU A 80 1.02 2.70 -8.95
CA LEU A 80 1.54 4.02 -9.27
C LEU A 80 2.99 3.90 -9.74
N ALA A 81 3.21 4.06 -11.05
CA ALA A 81 4.56 4.08 -11.61
C ALA A 81 5.13 5.50 -11.52
N LEU A 82 6.27 5.64 -10.84
CA LEU A 82 7.05 6.88 -10.87
C LEU A 82 8.05 6.84 -12.03
N PRO A 83 8.38 7.99 -12.66
CA PRO A 83 9.35 8.02 -13.75
C PRO A 83 10.75 7.59 -13.31
N HIS A 84 11.13 7.92 -12.08
CA HIS A 84 12.40 7.57 -11.46
C HIS A 84 12.23 7.41 -9.94
N GLU A 85 13.10 6.62 -9.33
CA GLU A 85 13.27 6.62 -7.88
C GLU A 85 13.58 8.05 -7.39
N ARG A 86 13.07 8.38 -6.20
CA ARG A 86 13.25 9.70 -5.60
C ARG A 86 13.27 9.61 -4.09
N ARG A 87 13.68 10.71 -3.46
CA ARG A 87 13.51 10.85 -2.01
C ARG A 87 12.03 10.89 -1.67
N VAL A 88 11.62 10.03 -0.74
CA VAL A 88 10.24 9.99 -0.22
C VAL A 88 10.18 10.80 1.07
N ILE A 89 9.19 11.68 1.19
CA ILE A 89 8.84 12.35 2.45
C ILE A 89 7.62 11.62 3.00
N PHE A 90 7.82 10.90 4.11
CA PHE A 90 6.79 10.08 4.72
C PHE A 90 6.34 10.64 6.07
N THR A 91 5.09 10.39 6.45
CA THR A 91 4.45 10.96 7.65
C THR A 91 4.09 9.89 8.69
N GLU A 92 3.62 8.73 8.24
CA GLU A 92 3.08 7.66 9.09
C GLU A 92 4.04 6.48 9.32
N HIS A 93 5.20 6.52 8.67
CA HIS A 93 6.17 5.42 8.64
C HIS A 93 7.45 5.79 9.41
N LEU A 94 8.23 4.77 9.79
CA LEU A 94 9.52 4.97 10.45
C LEU A 94 10.64 5.26 9.44
N THR A 95 10.60 4.61 8.29
CA THR A 95 11.57 4.79 7.21
C THR A 95 11.02 4.21 5.90
N TYR A 96 11.76 4.38 4.80
CA TYR A 96 11.48 3.77 3.52
C TYR A 96 12.76 3.22 2.87
N GLN A 97 12.59 2.30 1.92
CA GLN A 97 13.65 1.84 1.03
C GLN A 97 13.11 1.50 -0.36
N TRP A 98 13.89 1.86 -1.37
CA TRP A 98 13.74 1.35 -2.73
C TRP A 98 14.45 -0.01 -2.81
N LEU A 99 13.78 -0.98 -3.40
CA LEU A 99 14.23 -2.36 -3.53
C LEU A 99 13.83 -2.87 -4.91
N ASP A 100 14.56 -3.86 -5.42
CA ASP A 100 14.05 -4.66 -6.53
C ASP A 100 12.76 -5.38 -6.13
N ALA A 101 11.89 -5.63 -7.11
CA ALA A 101 10.56 -6.18 -6.85
C ALA A 101 10.59 -7.57 -6.16
N PRO A 102 11.45 -8.53 -6.53
CA PRO A 102 11.61 -9.78 -5.78
C PRO A 102 11.97 -9.58 -4.31
N ALA A 103 12.93 -8.70 -3.99
CA ALA A 103 13.29 -8.40 -2.61
C ALA A 103 12.14 -7.73 -1.84
N ALA A 104 11.42 -6.80 -2.47
CA ALA A 104 10.25 -6.15 -1.86
C ALA A 104 9.12 -7.15 -1.53
N ALA A 105 8.83 -8.06 -2.47
CA ALA A 105 7.84 -9.12 -2.31
C ALA A 105 8.20 -10.10 -1.17
N ALA A 106 9.49 -10.45 -1.06
CA ALA A 106 9.99 -11.31 0.03
C ALA A 106 10.00 -10.61 1.40
N LEU A 107 10.19 -9.29 1.43
CA LEU A 107 10.32 -8.50 2.66
C LEU A 107 8.99 -8.32 3.41
N THR A 108 7.87 -8.15 2.69
CA THR A 108 6.59 -7.88 3.33
C THR A 108 5.99 -9.10 4.03
N LYS A 109 5.40 -8.87 5.21
CA LYS A 109 4.60 -9.87 5.93
C LYS A 109 3.22 -10.06 5.28
N SER A 110 2.70 -9.05 4.56
CA SER A 110 1.41 -9.13 3.90
C SER A 110 1.51 -9.99 2.63
N TRP A 111 0.74 -11.08 2.59
CA TRP A 111 0.67 -11.92 1.40
C TRP A 111 0.00 -11.20 0.22
N SER A 112 -0.98 -10.33 0.49
CA SER A 112 -1.67 -9.58 -0.56
C SER A 112 -0.72 -8.56 -1.19
N ASN A 113 0.06 -7.86 -0.37
CA ASN A 113 1.06 -6.92 -0.87
C ASN A 113 2.16 -7.63 -1.67
N ARG A 114 2.61 -8.82 -1.21
CA ARG A 114 3.55 -9.66 -1.96
C ARG A 114 3.00 -10.01 -3.34
N GLN A 115 1.78 -10.53 -3.39
CA GLN A 115 1.15 -10.95 -4.63
C GLN A 115 0.93 -9.77 -5.58
N ALA A 116 0.55 -8.60 -5.07
CA ALA A 116 0.43 -7.39 -5.88
C ALA A 116 1.77 -7.00 -6.55
N ILE A 117 2.90 -7.10 -5.83
CA ILE A 117 4.23 -6.83 -6.40
C ILE A 117 4.59 -7.88 -7.46
N GLU A 118 4.33 -9.16 -7.18
CA GLU A 118 4.60 -10.25 -8.13
C GLU A 118 3.79 -10.10 -9.42
N GLU A 119 2.48 -9.87 -9.31
CA GLU A 119 1.58 -9.77 -10.47
C GLU A 119 1.78 -8.49 -11.29
N PHE A 120 1.97 -7.34 -10.62
CA PHE A 120 1.90 -6.04 -11.29
C PHE A 120 3.24 -5.32 -11.45
N VAL A 121 4.33 -5.85 -10.90
CA VAL A 121 5.68 -5.28 -11.07
C VAL A 121 6.63 -6.29 -11.70
N ILE A 122 6.69 -7.53 -11.20
CA ILE A 122 7.61 -8.55 -11.74
C ILE A 122 7.13 -9.05 -13.10
N ASN A 123 5.85 -9.42 -13.20
CA ASN A 123 5.31 -10.11 -14.39
C ASN A 123 4.81 -9.16 -15.49
N VAL A 124 4.89 -7.85 -15.29
CA VAL A 124 4.54 -6.82 -16.28
C VAL A 124 5.76 -6.37 -17.10
N ALA A 125 6.97 -6.70 -16.62
CA ALA A 125 8.25 -6.34 -17.23
C ALA A 125 8.64 -7.27 -18.40
#